data_AF-A0A8C6TFC1-F1
#
_entry.id   AF-A0A8C6TFC1-F1
#
_cell.length_a   1.000
_cell.length_b   1.000
_cell.length_c   1.000
_cell.angle_alpha   90.00
_cell.angle_beta   90.00
_cell.angle_gamma   90.00
#
_symmetry.space_group_name_H-M   'P 1'
#
loop_
_entity.id
_entity.type
_entity.pdbx_description
1 polymer ?
#
loop_
_entity_poly.entity_id
_entity_poly.type
_entity_poly.pdbx_seq_one_letter_code
_entity_poly.pdbx_strand_id
1 'polypeptide(L)'
;NLLNILVCVQAVHTRIALQRQYLATLGKLSPAEDDSLWKLINNQRAECKHYETTWTFAMDISKMAVEAAYVSGAEQASITIRTNIQLAQSQIDEAKKGSAEADRKLAETKADEIQRMAEYHAFLQNNDHEMHEAYLRED
;
A
#
# COMPACT_ATOMS: atom_id res chain seq x y z
N ASN A 1 -18.83 -4.67 -4.80
CA ASN A 1 -18.84 -3.79 -3.63
C ASN A 1 -17.63 -2.87 -3.71
N LEU A 2 -17.78 -1.76 -4.44
CA LEU A 2 -16.82 -0.66 -4.63
C LEU A 2 -16.09 -0.23 -3.35
N LEU A 3 -16.83 -0.25 -2.25
CA LEU A 3 -16.38 0.17 -0.94
C LEU A 3 -15.09 -0.56 -0.52
N ASN A 4 -14.99 -1.85 -0.85
CA ASN A 4 -13.89 -2.70 -0.40
C ASN A 4 -12.56 -2.41 -1.10
N ILE A 5 -12.61 -1.97 -2.35
CA ILE A 5 -11.41 -1.62 -3.11
C ILE A 5 -11.04 -0.16 -2.89
N LEU A 6 -12.02 0.70 -2.59
CA LEU A 6 -11.76 2.02 -2.04
C LEU A 6 -11.02 1.93 -0.69
N VAL A 7 -11.38 0.95 0.15
CA VAL A 7 -10.68 0.67 1.42
C VAL A 7 -9.22 0.28 1.18
N CYS A 8 -8.93 -0.55 0.15
CA CYS A 8 -7.54 -0.81 -0.27
C CYS A 8 -6.80 0.48 -0.64
N VAL A 9 -7.38 1.32 -1.50
CA VAL A 9 -6.74 2.57 -1.94
C VAL A 9 -6.51 3.52 -0.77
N GLN A 10 -7.49 3.66 0.13
CA GLN A 10 -7.37 4.45 1.35
C GLN A 10 -6.27 3.89 2.26
N ALA A 11 -6.21 2.57 2.44
CA ALA A 11 -5.18 1.93 3.23
C ALA A 11 -3.78 2.23 2.67
N VAL A 12 -3.57 2.15 1.34
CA VAL A 12 -2.27 2.51 0.74
C VAL A 12 -1.95 4.00 0.91
N HIS A 13 -2.92 4.89 0.69
CA HIS A 13 -2.73 6.33 0.92
C HIS A 13 -2.36 6.66 2.38
N THR A 14 -3.05 6.06 3.34
CA THR A 14 -2.74 6.21 4.77
C THR A 14 -1.33 5.71 5.07
N ARG A 15 -0.90 4.59 4.48
CA ARG A 15 0.47 4.08 4.64
C ARG A 15 1.51 5.06 4.11
N ILE A 16 1.29 5.69 2.96
CA ILE A 16 2.21 6.72 2.44
C ILE A 16 2.29 7.91 3.39
N ALA A 17 1.14 8.38 3.89
CA ALA A 17 1.11 9.50 4.83
C ALA A 17 1.88 9.18 6.11
N LEU A 18 1.67 7.98 6.67
CA LEU A 18 2.41 7.49 7.84
C LEU A 18 3.90 7.34 7.57
N GLN A 19 4.29 6.76 6.42
CA GLN A 19 5.70 6.62 6.02
C GLN A 19 6.38 7.98 5.90
N ARG A 20 5.70 8.99 5.32
CA ARG A 20 6.21 10.36 5.24
C ARG A 20 6.34 11.03 6.60
N GLN A 21 5.37 10.81 7.49
CA GLN A 21 5.43 11.30 8.87
C GLN A 21 6.61 10.69 9.62
N TYR A 22 6.79 9.37 9.52
CA TYR A 22 7.93 8.64 10.09
C TYR A 22 9.26 9.24 9.64
N LEU A 23 9.40 9.54 8.34
CA LEU A 23 10.60 10.20 7.81
C LEU A 23 10.84 11.59 8.43
N ALA A 24 9.80 12.37 8.70
CA ALA A 24 9.93 13.69 9.32
C ALA A 24 10.32 13.61 10.81
N THR A 25 10.06 12.48 11.45
CA THR A 25 10.36 12.21 12.86
C THR A 25 11.51 11.23 13.06
N LEU A 26 12.31 10.96 12.03
CA LEU A 26 13.47 10.07 12.09
C LEU A 26 14.42 10.45 13.23
N GLY A 27 14.82 9.45 14.02
CA GLY A 27 15.66 9.63 15.22
C GLY A 27 14.94 10.27 16.42
N LYS A 28 13.63 10.57 16.31
CA LYS A 28 12.81 11.17 17.37
C LYS A 28 11.74 10.22 17.92
N LEU A 29 11.53 9.08 17.27
CA LEU A 29 10.58 8.06 17.67
C LEU A 29 11.21 7.05 18.63
N SER A 30 10.42 6.60 19.59
CA SER A 30 10.79 5.49 20.47
C SER A 30 10.62 4.14 19.78
N PRO A 31 11.34 3.09 20.21
CA PRO A 31 11.19 1.75 19.64
C PRO A 31 9.75 1.19 19.67
N ALA A 32 8.93 1.63 20.64
CA ALA A 32 7.53 1.21 20.75
C ALA A 32 6.62 1.88 19.71
N GLU A 33 6.90 3.14 19.36
CA GLU A 33 6.17 3.87 18.32
C GLU A 33 6.47 3.28 16.94
N ASP A 34 7.73 2.91 16.69
CA ASP A 34 8.16 2.23 15.47
C ASP A 34 7.44 0.89 15.26
N ASP A 35 7.41 0.02 16.28
CA ASP A 35 6.75 -1.29 16.21
C ASP A 35 5.22 -1.15 15.98
N SER A 36 4.61 -0.14 16.61
CA SER A 36 3.18 0.16 16.44
C SER A 36 2.85 0.59 15.01
N LEU A 37 3.68 1.46 14.43
CA LEU A 37 3.51 1.95 13.06
C LEU A 37 3.72 0.82 12.03
N TRP A 38 4.68 -0.07 12.27
CA TRP A 38 4.91 -1.27 11.47
C TRP A 38 3.73 -2.26 11.50
N LYS A 39 3.15 -2.51 12.67
CA LYS A 39 1.97 -3.37 12.83
C LYS A 39 0.76 -2.82 12.07
N LEU A 40 0.49 -1.51 12.19
CA LEU A 40 -0.60 -0.86 11.47
C LEU A 40 -0.46 -1.03 9.96
N ILE A 41 0.74 -0.82 9.44
CA ILE A 41 1.10 -1.02 8.04
C ILE A 41 0.81 -2.46 7.56
N ASN A 42 1.15 -3.47 8.37
CA ASN A 42 0.94 -4.88 8.01
C ASN A 42 -0.54 -5.27 8.05
N ASN A 43 -1.31 -4.78 9.02
CA ASN A 43 -2.75 -5.04 9.12
C ASN A 43 -3.48 -4.51 7.89
N GLN A 44 -3.18 -3.27 7.49
CA GLN A 44 -3.73 -2.66 6.28
C GLN A 44 -3.43 -3.47 5.01
N ARG A 45 -2.24 -4.09 4.92
CA ARG A 45 -1.89 -4.99 3.80
C ARG A 45 -2.71 -6.28 3.83
N ALA A 46 -2.88 -6.88 5.00
CA ALA A 46 -3.65 -8.11 5.16
C ALA A 46 -5.14 -7.91 4.80
N GLU A 47 -5.73 -6.78 5.24
CA GLU A 47 -7.10 -6.42 4.90
C GLU A 47 -7.29 -6.26 3.40
N CYS A 48 -6.39 -5.55 2.72
CA CYS A 48 -6.52 -5.36 1.28
C CYS A 48 -6.51 -6.70 0.50
N LYS A 49 -5.60 -7.62 0.87
CA LYS A 49 -5.53 -8.95 0.25
C LYS A 49 -6.80 -9.79 0.46
N HIS A 50 -7.43 -9.67 1.63
CA HIS A 50 -8.70 -10.34 1.92
C HIS A 50 -9.81 -9.84 1.00
N TYR A 51 -9.89 -8.53 0.79
CA TYR A 51 -10.90 -7.93 -0.10
C TYR A 51 -10.69 -8.30 -1.58
N GLU A 52 -9.45 -8.36 -2.06
CA GLU A 52 -9.14 -8.81 -3.43
C GLU A 52 -9.59 -10.24 -3.70
N THR A 53 -9.35 -11.13 -2.73
CA THR A 53 -9.74 -12.55 -2.83
C THR A 53 -11.27 -12.68 -2.85
N THR A 54 -11.95 -11.98 -1.94
CA THR A 54 -13.42 -11.95 -1.85
C THR A 54 -14.05 -11.39 -3.12
N TRP A 55 -13.45 -10.35 -3.71
CA TRP A 55 -13.91 -9.76 -4.96
C TRP A 55 -13.84 -10.74 -6.14
N THR A 56 -12.69 -11.41 -6.30
CA THR A 56 -12.49 -12.40 -7.38
C THR A 56 -13.58 -13.47 -7.32
N PHE A 57 -13.82 -14.00 -6.12
CA PHE A 57 -14.85 -15.02 -5.90
C PHE A 57 -16.27 -14.51 -6.23
N ALA A 58 -16.63 -13.30 -5.77
CA ALA A 58 -17.92 -12.69 -6.08
C ALA A 58 -18.12 -12.48 -7.59
N MET A 59 -17.03 -12.19 -8.31
CA MET A 59 -17.08 -11.97 -9.75
C MET A 59 -17.30 -13.27 -10.53
N ASP A 60 -16.69 -14.36 -10.08
CA ASP A 60 -16.91 -15.69 -10.68
C ASP A 60 -18.34 -16.19 -10.45
N ILE A 61 -18.91 -15.98 -9.26
CA ILE A 61 -20.34 -16.25 -9.00
C ILE A 61 -21.23 -15.40 -9.91
N SER A 62 -20.91 -14.13 -10.09
CA SER A 62 -21.71 -13.22 -10.93
C SER A 62 -21.71 -13.66 -12.39
N LYS A 63 -20.58 -14.13 -12.92
CA LYS A 63 -20.50 -14.72 -14.27
C LYS A 63 -21.37 -15.98 -14.40
N MET A 64 -21.34 -16.86 -13.40
CA MET A 64 -22.22 -18.04 -13.38
C MET A 64 -23.70 -17.64 -13.35
N ALA A 65 -24.05 -16.57 -12.63
CA ALA A 65 -25.42 -16.06 -12.58
C ALA A 65 -25.87 -15.45 -13.93
N VAL A 66 -24.98 -14.77 -14.67
CA VAL A 66 -25.26 -14.30 -16.05
C VAL A 66 -25.63 -15.46 -16.95
N GLU A 67 -24.85 -16.54 -16.89
CA GLU A 67 -25.05 -17.73 -17.72
C GLU A 67 -26.36 -18.45 -17.37
N ALA A 68 -26.62 -18.66 -16.07
CA ALA A 68 -27.87 -19.28 -15.62
C ALA A 68 -29.10 -18.44 -16.02
N ALA A 69 -29.03 -17.11 -15.92
CA ALA A 69 -30.11 -16.22 -16.36
C ALA A 69 -30.32 -16.27 -17.88
N TYR A 70 -29.23 -16.39 -18.66
CA TYR A 70 -29.32 -16.53 -20.11
C TYR A 70 -29.97 -17.86 -20.51
N VAL A 71 -29.48 -18.99 -19.97
CA VAL A 71 -29.98 -20.35 -20.27
C VAL A 71 -31.45 -20.52 -19.88
N SER A 72 -31.90 -19.86 -18.81
CA SER A 72 -33.30 -19.89 -18.36
C SER A 72 -34.23 -18.97 -19.15
N GLY A 73 -33.72 -18.20 -20.13
CA GLY A 73 -34.50 -17.23 -20.90
C GLY A 73 -34.77 -15.91 -20.18
N ALA A 74 -34.17 -15.68 -19.01
CA ALA A 74 -34.26 -14.42 -18.26
C ALA A 74 -33.30 -13.35 -18.82
N GLU A 75 -33.48 -12.98 -20.08
CA GLU A 75 -32.53 -12.16 -20.84
C GLU A 75 -32.29 -10.78 -20.22
N GLN A 76 -33.34 -10.12 -19.71
CA GLN A 76 -33.22 -8.83 -19.02
C GLN A 76 -32.39 -8.91 -17.74
N ALA A 77 -32.50 -10.02 -17.00
CA ALA A 77 -31.67 -10.27 -15.81
C ALA A 77 -30.21 -10.52 -16.22
N SER A 78 -29.98 -11.32 -17.27
CA SER A 78 -28.63 -11.57 -17.81
C SER A 78 -27.94 -10.28 -18.24
N ILE A 79 -28.64 -9.40 -18.98
CA ILE A 79 -28.14 -8.10 -19.41
C ILE A 79 -27.81 -7.21 -18.20
N THR A 80 -28.73 -7.13 -17.23
CA THR A 80 -28.55 -6.28 -16.03
C THR A 80 -27.34 -6.72 -15.21
N ILE A 81 -27.18 -8.03 -14.97
CA ILE A 81 -26.04 -8.56 -14.25
C ILE A 81 -24.74 -8.27 -15.02
N ARG A 82 -24.73 -8.46 -16.35
CA ARG A 82 -23.55 -8.17 -17.19
C ARG A 82 -23.13 -6.71 -17.12
N THR A 83 -24.09 -5.78 -17.21
CA THR A 83 -23.83 -4.34 -17.08
C THR A 83 -23.25 -4.00 -15.70
N ASN A 84 -23.80 -4.59 -14.64
CA ASN A 84 -23.29 -4.39 -13.27
C ASN A 84 -21.86 -4.95 -13.11
N ILE A 85 -21.55 -6.10 -13.70
CA ILE A 85 -20.19 -6.65 -13.73
C ILE A 85 -19.22 -5.68 -14.42
N GLN A 86 -19.59 -5.18 -15.61
CA GLN A 86 -18.74 -4.26 -16.38
C GLN A 86 -18.48 -2.95 -15.63
N LEU A 87 -19.52 -2.35 -15.04
CA LEU A 87 -19.38 -1.14 -14.23
C LEU A 87 -18.45 -1.38 -13.04
N ALA A 88 -18.66 -2.47 -12.31
CA ALA A 88 -17.83 -2.79 -11.16
C ALA A 88 -16.38 -3.10 -11.55
N GLN A 89 -16.14 -3.75 -12.69
CA GLN A 89 -14.80 -3.99 -13.21
C GLN A 89 -14.08 -2.68 -13.54
N SER A 90 -14.75 -1.76 -14.26
CA SER A 90 -14.21 -0.44 -14.61
C SER A 90 -13.75 0.35 -13.38
N GLN A 91 -14.59 0.38 -12.35
CA GLN A 91 -14.30 1.10 -11.11
C GLN A 91 -13.11 0.49 -10.35
N ILE A 92 -12.94 -0.82 -10.46
CA ILE A 92 -11.82 -1.53 -9.84
C ILE A 92 -10.53 -1.27 -10.58
N ASP A 93 -10.58 -1.20 -11.90
CA ASP A 93 -9.41 -0.89 -12.71
C ASP A 93 -8.93 0.55 -12.41
N GLU A 94 -9.85 1.49 -12.21
CA GLU A 94 -9.54 2.85 -11.76
C GLU A 94 -8.90 2.85 -10.35
N ALA A 95 -9.51 2.14 -9.40
CA ALA A 95 -8.98 2.06 -8.05
C ALA A 95 -7.62 1.32 -7.98
N LYS A 96 -7.42 0.27 -8.78
CA LYS A 96 -6.12 -0.42 -8.92
C LYS A 96 -5.05 0.53 -9.47
N LYS A 97 -5.39 1.38 -10.44
CA LYS A 97 -4.46 2.43 -10.91
C LYS A 97 -4.08 3.38 -9.79
N GLY A 98 -5.06 3.80 -8.97
CA GLY A 98 -4.81 4.60 -7.77
C GLY A 98 -3.90 3.89 -6.75
N SER A 99 -4.15 2.61 -6.49
CA SER A 99 -3.33 1.77 -5.61
C SER A 99 -1.90 1.61 -6.13
N ALA A 100 -1.72 1.33 -7.42
CA ALA A 100 -0.39 1.15 -8.03
C ALA A 100 0.44 2.45 -7.98
N GLU A 101 -0.20 3.59 -8.21
CA GLU A 101 0.43 4.91 -8.06
C GLU A 101 0.84 5.18 -6.60
N ALA A 102 0.01 4.73 -5.66
CA ALA A 102 0.28 4.83 -4.25
C ALA A 102 1.45 3.90 -3.83
N ASP A 103 1.48 2.65 -4.31
CA ASP A 103 2.59 1.72 -4.09
C ASP A 103 3.91 2.23 -4.71
N ARG A 104 3.86 2.84 -5.90
CA ARG A 104 5.01 3.49 -6.52
C ARG A 104 5.57 4.59 -5.63
N LYS A 105 4.72 5.49 -5.12
CA LYS A 105 5.11 6.56 -4.19
C LYS A 105 5.68 6.01 -2.88
N LEU A 106 5.14 4.90 -2.39
CA LEU A 106 5.67 4.22 -1.20
C LEU A 106 7.08 3.67 -1.46
N ALA A 107 7.32 3.03 -2.60
CA ALA A 107 8.63 2.52 -2.98
C ALA A 107 9.66 3.65 -3.11
N GLU A 108 9.29 4.77 -3.74
CA GLU A 108 10.13 5.97 -3.84
C GLU A 108 10.49 6.51 -2.45
N THR A 109 9.50 6.66 -1.57
CA THR A 109 9.71 7.13 -0.20
C THR A 109 10.67 6.22 0.59
N LYS A 110 10.62 4.90 0.36
CA LYS A 110 11.55 3.93 0.97
C LYS A 110 12.96 3.98 0.38
N ALA A 111 13.10 4.23 -0.91
CA ALA A 111 14.41 4.39 -1.52
C ALA A 111 15.12 5.62 -0.94
N ASP A 112 14.39 6.72 -0.80
CA ASP A 112 14.87 7.94 -0.14
C ASP A 112 15.27 7.70 1.33
N GLU A 113 14.53 6.84 2.05
CA GLU A 113 14.84 6.44 3.44
C GLU A 113 16.21 5.76 3.53
N ILE A 114 16.42 4.71 2.73
CA ILE A 114 17.66 3.93 2.72
C ILE A 114 18.84 4.84 2.38
N GLN A 115 18.66 5.72 1.40
CA GLN A 115 19.70 6.67 1.00
C GLN A 115 20.04 7.63 2.15
N ARG A 116 19.05 8.28 2.78
CA ARG A 116 19.32 9.21 3.90
C ARG A 116 19.94 8.52 5.11
N MET A 117 19.55 7.28 5.41
CA MET A 117 20.17 6.50 6.49
C MET A 117 21.62 6.16 6.16
N ALA A 118 21.92 5.77 4.92
CA ALA A 118 23.29 5.55 4.48
C ALA A 118 24.14 6.83 4.58
N GLU A 119 23.60 7.98 4.16
CA GLU A 119 24.25 9.30 4.25
C GLU A 119 24.49 9.70 5.71
N TYR A 120 23.50 9.53 6.59
CA TYR A 120 23.63 9.83 8.02
C TYR A 120 24.67 8.92 8.69
N HIS A 121 24.67 7.62 8.41
CA HIS A 121 25.68 6.69 8.93
C HIS A 121 27.09 7.03 8.42
N ALA A 122 27.23 7.39 7.14
CA ALA A 122 28.52 7.83 6.57
C ALA A 122 29.00 9.14 7.20
N PHE A 123 28.10 10.09 7.47
CA PHE A 123 28.42 11.33 8.19
C PHE A 123 28.91 11.07 9.62
N LEU A 124 28.25 10.16 10.36
CA LEU A 124 28.69 9.77 11.69
C LEU A 124 30.07 9.09 11.66
N GLN A 125 30.31 8.16 10.72
CA GLN A 125 31.62 7.51 10.57
C GLN A 125 32.73 8.51 10.23
N ASN A 126 32.48 9.48 9.35
CA ASN A 126 33.46 10.51 9.02
C ASN A 126 33.74 11.43 10.21
N ASN A 127 32.72 11.83 10.98
CA ASN A 127 32.92 12.62 12.21
C ASN A 127 33.70 11.83 13.27
N ASP A 128 33.37 10.55 13.49
CA ASP A 128 34.10 9.70 14.43
C ASP A 128 35.56 9.52 13.99
N HIS A 129 35.83 9.42 12.68
CA HIS A 129 37.18 9.32 12.13
C HIS A 129 37.98 10.63 12.27
N GLU A 130 37.38 11.78 11.95
CA GLU A 130 38.00 13.11 12.14
C GLU A 130 38.28 13.40 13.62
N MET A 131 37.34 13.04 14.51
CA MET A 131 37.52 13.21 15.96
C MET A 131 38.64 12.30 16.47
N HIS A 132 38.70 11.04 16.02
CA HIS A 132 39.76 10.11 16.38
C HIS A 132 41.15 10.55 15.87
N GLU A 133 41.24 11.11 14.67
CA GLU A 133 42.49 11.68 14.13
C GLU A 133 42.96 12.94 14.87
N ALA A 134 42.04 13.78 15.34
CA ALA A 134 42.38 14.99 16.10
C ALA A 134 43.03 14.64 17.45
N TYR A 135 42.55 13.59 18.13
CA TYR A 135 43.14 13.10 19.39
C TYR A 135 44.55 12.50 19.20
N LEU A 136 44.89 12.00 18.01
CA LEU A 136 46.22 11.42 17.72
C LEU A 136 47.29 12.46 17.33
N ARG A 137 46.91 13.73 17.13
CA ARG A 137 47.84 14.83 16.80
C ARG A 137 48.28 15.65 18.01
N GLU A 138 47.68 15.45 19.18
CA GLU A 138 47.97 16.24 20.40
C GLU A 138 48.95 15.57 21.39
N ASP A 139 49.51 14.39 21.05
CA ASP A 139 50.60 13.72 21.79
C ASP A 139 51.98 13.94 21.13
#